data_AF-A0A1Y3TZS9-F1
#
_entry.id   AF-A0A1Y3TZS9-F1
#
_cell.length_a   1.000
_cell.length_b   1.000
_cell.length_c   1.000
_cell.angle_alpha   90.00
_cell.angle_beta   90.00
_cell.angle_gamma   90.00
#
_symmetry.space_group_name_H-M   'P 1'
#
loop_
_entity.id
_entity.type
_entity.pdbx_description
1 polymer ?
#
loop_
_entity_poly.entity_id
_entity_poly.type
_entity_poly.pdbx_seq_one_letter_code
_entity_poly.pdbx_strand_id
1 'polypeptide(L)'
;MKYKLALLLTLTMMMPTATTAFAAETSTETAAESTSEEGTVSTEESGVWQLTYEEAQELAEDNSSDLDNVAEKAEYLQDLKEDIWDITGSFSVPTVSYQQWVDDDVYSIYSQIQSISSSMTQNRYTEEITKLTLESTVKSYFTSILSDESSLEVAKKEAEVKKTQYLQGQTKNKMGLISDYDLRTLETDYKTAVDNVETLERTIEEEYRSFNQLLGISDDTEYELVYDIEYTPYDYFLLGTL
;
A
#
# COMPACT_ATOMS: atom_id res chain seq x y z
N MET A 1 14.69 13.83 64.77
CA MET A 1 14.05 14.86 63.93
C MET A 1 13.29 14.11 62.85
N LYS A 2 11.96 13.99 62.95
CA LYS A 2 10.91 14.98 62.59
C LYS A 2 10.41 14.75 61.14
N TYR A 3 9.24 14.10 61.12
CA TYR A 3 8.10 14.19 60.18
C TYR A 3 8.22 13.65 58.74
N LYS A 4 7.56 12.49 58.54
CA LYS A 4 6.90 12.12 57.30
C LYS A 4 5.61 12.95 57.18
N LEU A 5 5.43 13.65 56.06
CA LEU A 5 4.19 14.33 55.71
C LEU A 5 3.67 13.76 54.40
N ALA A 6 2.44 13.28 54.41
CA ALA A 6 1.68 12.90 53.23
C ALA A 6 1.30 14.15 52.42
N LEU A 7 1.20 14.02 51.09
CA LEU A 7 0.29 14.84 50.31
C LEU A 7 -0.32 14.02 49.18
N LEU A 8 -1.63 13.82 49.35
CA LEU A 8 -2.60 13.23 48.46
C LEU A 8 -3.03 14.37 47.52
N LEU A 9 -2.84 14.24 46.20
CA LEU A 9 -3.42 15.16 45.23
C LEU A 9 -4.08 14.36 44.11
N THR A 10 -5.39 14.20 44.27
CA THR A 10 -6.33 13.79 43.22
C THR A 10 -6.37 14.85 42.13
N LEU A 11 -6.01 14.48 40.89
CA LEU A 11 -6.37 15.24 39.70
C LEU A 11 -7.17 14.31 38.78
N THR A 12 -8.48 14.40 38.89
CA THR A 12 -9.45 13.90 37.91
C THR A 12 -9.23 14.64 36.59
N MET A 13 -8.67 13.95 35.59
CA MET A 13 -8.65 14.44 34.21
C MET A 13 -9.78 13.75 33.46
N MET A 14 -10.87 14.49 33.31
CA MET A 14 -12.08 14.14 32.57
C MET A 14 -11.72 14.13 31.07
N MET A 15 -11.66 12.94 30.46
CA MET A 15 -11.52 12.80 29.00
C MET A 15 -12.93 12.83 28.37
N PRO A 16 -13.24 13.74 27.45
CA PRO A 16 -14.53 13.77 26.77
C PRO A 16 -14.61 12.66 25.71
N THR A 17 -15.62 11.79 25.83
CA THR A 17 -16.04 10.87 24.75
C THR A 17 -16.80 11.67 23.69
N ALA A 18 -16.19 11.92 22.53
CA ALA A 18 -16.89 12.42 21.37
C ALA A 18 -17.18 11.25 20.43
N THR A 19 -18.40 10.71 20.53
CA THR A 19 -18.99 9.83 19.52
C THR A 19 -19.52 10.73 18.40
N THR A 20 -18.88 10.74 17.23
CA THR A 20 -19.47 11.36 16.05
C THR A 20 -20.50 10.42 15.45
N ALA A 21 -21.77 10.78 15.58
CA ALA A 21 -22.88 10.19 14.86
C ALA A 21 -22.78 10.58 13.38
N PHE A 22 -22.57 9.61 12.48
CA PHE A 22 -22.85 9.80 11.07
C PHE A 22 -24.36 9.68 10.86
N ALA A 23 -24.97 10.78 10.45
CA ALA A 23 -26.36 10.83 10.02
C ALA A 23 -26.48 10.10 8.67
N ALA A 24 -27.31 9.07 8.65
CA ALA A 24 -27.84 8.51 7.42
C ALA A 24 -28.90 9.46 6.87
N GLU A 25 -28.71 9.97 5.65
CA GLU A 25 -29.79 10.55 4.87
C GLU A 25 -30.02 9.71 3.61
N THR A 26 -31.21 9.09 3.60
CA THR A 26 -31.88 8.53 2.43
C THR A 26 -32.58 9.65 1.67
N SER A 27 -32.49 9.68 0.33
CA SER A 27 -33.64 9.87 -0.58
C SER A 27 -33.26 9.83 -2.07
N THR A 28 -33.76 8.77 -2.73
CA THR A 28 -34.50 8.74 -4.02
C THR A 28 -33.96 9.38 -5.30
N GLU A 29 -33.49 8.49 -6.20
CA GLU A 29 -33.95 8.24 -7.59
C GLU A 29 -34.24 9.42 -8.53
N THR A 30 -33.50 9.48 -9.65
CA THR A 30 -34.08 9.69 -11.00
C THR A 30 -33.16 9.04 -12.04
N ALA A 31 -33.74 8.13 -12.81
CA ALA A 31 -33.14 7.42 -13.93
C ALA A 31 -32.82 8.36 -15.12
N ALA A 32 -31.65 8.15 -15.73
CA ALA A 32 -31.42 8.41 -17.15
C ALA A 32 -30.38 7.42 -17.67
N GLU A 33 -30.89 6.48 -18.44
CA GLU A 33 -30.21 5.47 -19.24
C GLU A 33 -29.22 6.11 -20.22
N SER A 34 -27.97 5.65 -20.22
CA SER A 34 -27.04 5.77 -21.34
C SER A 34 -26.14 4.55 -21.32
N THR A 35 -26.59 3.55 -22.07
CA THR A 35 -25.81 2.42 -22.57
C THR A 35 -24.54 2.94 -23.24
N SER A 36 -23.38 2.59 -22.70
CA SER A 36 -22.13 2.57 -23.45
C SER A 36 -21.45 1.24 -23.17
N GLU A 37 -21.13 0.59 -24.27
CA GLU A 37 -20.80 -0.80 -24.42
C GLU A 37 -19.56 -1.21 -23.61
N GLU A 38 -19.69 -2.40 -23.04
CA GLU A 38 -18.66 -3.25 -22.47
C GLU A 38 -17.52 -3.41 -23.48
N GLY A 39 -16.53 -2.54 -23.38
CA GLY A 39 -15.28 -2.61 -24.13
C GLY A 39 -14.37 -3.63 -23.46
N THR A 40 -14.60 -4.91 -23.70
CA THR A 40 -13.58 -5.94 -23.49
C THR A 40 -12.40 -5.58 -24.40
N VAL A 41 -11.37 -4.96 -23.85
CA VAL A 41 -10.07 -4.89 -24.52
C VAL A 41 -9.52 -6.31 -24.46
N SER A 42 -9.67 -7.01 -25.59
CA SER A 42 -8.94 -8.23 -25.86
C SER A 42 -7.46 -7.90 -25.88
N THR A 43 -6.75 -8.29 -24.82
CA THR A 43 -5.30 -8.40 -24.83
C THR A 43 -4.91 -9.39 -25.92
N GLU A 44 -4.41 -8.86 -27.04
CA GLU A 44 -3.74 -9.66 -28.05
C GLU A 44 -2.47 -10.26 -27.43
N GLU A 45 -2.27 -11.57 -27.65
CA GLU A 45 -1.16 -12.39 -27.17
C GLU A 45 0.22 -11.75 -27.42
N SER A 46 0.75 -11.05 -26.42
CA SER A 46 2.17 -11.08 -26.14
C SER A 46 2.39 -12.31 -25.25
N GLY A 47 3.30 -13.21 -25.63
CA GLY A 47 3.62 -14.39 -24.82
C GLY A 47 4.31 -14.07 -23.48
N VAL A 48 4.42 -12.79 -23.12
CA VAL A 48 4.96 -12.28 -21.86
C VAL A 48 3.78 -12.01 -20.94
N TRP A 49 3.85 -12.53 -19.70
CA TRP A 49 2.82 -12.31 -18.70
C TRP A 49 2.64 -10.81 -18.45
N GLN A 50 1.39 -10.35 -18.48
CA GLN A 50 1.02 -8.98 -18.16
C GLN A 50 0.49 -8.96 -16.73
N LEU A 51 1.25 -8.35 -15.83
CA LEU A 51 0.89 -8.26 -14.43
C LEU A 51 0.08 -6.97 -14.22
N THR A 52 -1.21 -7.13 -13.90
CA THR A 52 -2.07 -5.99 -13.54
C THR A 52 -1.89 -5.60 -12.08
N TYR A 53 -2.34 -4.40 -11.74
CA TYR A 53 -2.31 -3.91 -10.37
C TYR A 53 -3.09 -4.81 -9.40
N GLU A 54 -4.29 -5.23 -9.81
CA GLU A 54 -5.16 -6.08 -9.01
C GLU A 54 -4.53 -7.47 -8.78
N GLU A 55 -3.94 -8.05 -9.82
CA GLU A 55 -3.25 -9.35 -9.72
C GLU A 55 -2.03 -9.25 -8.79
N ALA A 56 -1.25 -8.17 -8.91
CA ALA A 56 -0.12 -7.93 -8.02
C ALA A 56 -0.56 -7.70 -6.57
N GLN A 57 -1.69 -7.02 -6.35
CA GLN A 57 -2.23 -6.84 -5.01
C GLN A 57 -2.65 -8.17 -4.41
N GLU A 58 -3.35 -9.02 -5.16
CA GLU A 58 -3.75 -10.36 -4.71
C GLU A 58 -2.53 -11.20 -4.33
N LEU A 59 -1.50 -11.24 -5.19
CA LEU A 59 -0.25 -11.95 -4.91
C LEU A 59 0.47 -11.42 -3.66
N ALA A 60 0.50 -10.09 -3.46
CA ALA A 60 1.11 -9.48 -2.27
C ALA A 60 0.32 -9.80 -0.99
N GLU A 61 -1.01 -9.83 -1.05
CA GLU A 61 -1.86 -10.19 0.08
C GLU A 61 -1.70 -11.67 0.45
N ASP A 62 -1.71 -12.56 -0.55
CA ASP A 62 -1.54 -14.01 -0.35
C ASP A 62 -0.17 -14.40 0.22
N ASN A 63 0.88 -13.63 -0.09
CA ASN A 63 2.23 -13.86 0.42
C ASN A 63 2.49 -13.18 1.79
N SER A 64 1.54 -12.40 2.31
CA SER A 64 1.76 -11.57 3.50
C SER A 64 1.68 -12.35 4.81
N SER A 65 2.84 -12.59 5.42
CA SER A 65 2.91 -13.17 6.77
C SER A 65 2.20 -12.32 7.83
N ASP A 66 2.11 -11.00 7.64
CA ASP A 66 1.40 -10.13 8.57
C ASP A 66 -0.12 -10.36 8.51
N LEU A 67 -0.66 -10.62 7.31
CA LEU A 67 -2.08 -10.99 7.16
C LEU A 67 -2.35 -12.39 7.71
N ASP A 68 -1.45 -13.35 7.50
CA ASP A 68 -1.55 -14.69 8.11
C ASP A 68 -1.62 -14.59 9.64
N ASN A 69 -0.70 -13.85 10.26
CA ASN A 69 -0.68 -13.66 11.71
C ASN A 69 -1.97 -12.98 12.23
N VAL A 70 -2.53 -12.04 11.46
CA VAL A 70 -3.78 -11.37 11.82
C VAL A 70 -4.96 -12.35 11.70
N ALA A 71 -4.99 -13.19 10.67
CA ALA A 71 -6.01 -14.23 10.48
C ALA A 71 -5.96 -15.27 11.61
N GLU A 72 -4.78 -15.82 11.93
CA GLU A 72 -4.58 -16.75 13.04
C GLU A 72 -5.06 -16.18 14.38
N LYS A 73 -4.76 -14.90 14.63
CA LYS A 73 -5.22 -14.21 15.83
C LYS A 73 -6.74 -14.01 15.82
N ALA A 74 -7.37 -13.82 14.67
CA ALA A 74 -8.82 -13.73 14.56
C ALA A 74 -9.48 -15.07 14.94
N GLU A 75 -8.96 -16.18 14.41
CA GLU A 75 -9.41 -17.54 14.74
C GLU A 75 -9.27 -17.81 16.24
N TYR A 76 -8.08 -17.56 16.81
CA TYR A 76 -7.85 -17.74 18.24
C TYR A 76 -8.83 -16.92 19.11
N LEU A 77 -9.09 -15.66 18.74
CA LEU A 77 -10.05 -14.82 19.47
C LEU A 77 -11.48 -15.37 19.35
N GLN A 78 -11.83 -15.94 18.20
CA GLN A 78 -13.13 -16.57 17.98
C GLN A 78 -13.29 -17.83 18.82
N ASP A 79 -12.29 -18.72 18.83
CA ASP A 79 -12.29 -19.92 19.68
C ASP A 79 -12.46 -19.56 21.15
N LEU A 80 -11.71 -18.54 21.62
CA LEU A 80 -11.80 -18.08 23.01
C LEU A 80 -13.19 -17.51 23.35
N LYS A 81 -13.86 -16.87 22.39
CA LYS A 81 -15.23 -16.39 22.57
C LYS A 81 -16.22 -17.56 22.66
N GLU A 82 -16.05 -18.57 21.82
CA GLU A 82 -16.89 -19.78 21.81
C GLU A 82 -16.72 -20.58 23.11
N ASP A 83 -15.49 -20.77 23.59
CA ASP A 83 -15.19 -21.41 24.88
C ASP A 83 -15.91 -20.72 26.06
N ILE A 84 -15.88 -19.38 26.08
CA ILE A 84 -16.60 -18.62 27.12
C ILE A 84 -18.11 -18.79 26.98
N TRP A 85 -18.64 -18.83 25.76
CA TRP A 85 -20.08 -19.07 25.53
C TRP A 85 -20.51 -20.47 25.97
N ASP A 86 -19.67 -21.48 25.75
CA ASP A 86 -19.92 -22.85 26.21
C ASP A 86 -19.88 -22.99 27.74
N ILE A 87 -18.95 -22.29 28.40
CA ILE A 87 -18.84 -22.26 29.87
C ILE A 87 -20.04 -21.54 30.50
N THR A 88 -20.50 -20.45 29.88
CA THR A 88 -21.51 -19.56 30.46
C THR A 88 -22.95 -20.02 30.18
N GLY A 89 -23.16 -20.81 29.13
CA GLY A 89 -24.49 -21.13 28.61
C GLY A 89 -25.23 -19.88 28.14
N SER A 90 -26.47 -20.03 27.64
CA SER A 90 -27.29 -18.88 27.22
C SER A 90 -27.59 -17.98 28.42
N PHE A 91 -26.75 -16.98 28.66
CA PHE A 91 -26.95 -16.02 29.73
C PHE A 91 -28.11 -15.08 29.33
N SER A 92 -29.30 -15.33 29.89
CA SER A 92 -30.33 -14.29 29.94
C SER A 92 -29.82 -13.23 30.90
N VAL A 93 -29.23 -12.16 30.37
CA VAL A 93 -28.82 -10.98 31.15
C VAL A 93 -30.01 -10.57 32.03
N PRO A 94 -29.95 -10.73 33.36
CA PRO A 94 -31.07 -10.36 34.18
C PRO A 94 -31.20 -8.84 34.11
N THR A 95 -32.37 -8.35 33.72
CA THR A 95 -32.72 -6.92 33.66
C THR A 95 -32.88 -6.33 35.06
N VAL A 96 -31.93 -6.58 35.96
CA VAL A 96 -32.00 -6.15 37.36
C VAL A 96 -30.96 -5.08 37.66
N SER A 97 -31.46 -4.05 38.36
CA SER A 97 -30.74 -2.94 38.98
C SER A 97 -29.32 -3.29 39.41
N TYR A 98 -28.36 -2.52 38.89
CA TYR A 98 -26.90 -2.64 38.93
C TYR A 98 -26.27 -2.90 40.32
N GLN A 99 -27.01 -2.81 41.43
CA GLN A 99 -26.38 -2.50 42.71
C GLN A 99 -26.16 -3.63 43.72
N GLN A 100 -26.63 -4.88 43.54
CA GLN A 100 -26.57 -5.80 44.71
C GLN A 100 -26.01 -7.21 44.58
N TRP A 101 -25.91 -7.87 43.42
CA TRP A 101 -25.35 -9.24 43.40
C TRP A 101 -24.76 -9.63 42.04
N VAL A 102 -23.79 -8.86 41.49
CA VAL A 102 -22.95 -9.46 40.45
C VAL A 102 -21.97 -10.37 41.18
N ASP A 103 -22.20 -11.68 41.07
CA ASP A 103 -21.23 -12.69 41.51
C ASP A 103 -19.86 -12.33 40.92
N ASP A 104 -18.77 -12.41 41.70
CA ASP A 104 -17.42 -12.02 41.25
C ASP A 104 -17.04 -12.81 39.98
N ASP A 105 -17.50 -14.05 39.90
CA ASP A 105 -17.38 -14.94 38.75
C ASP A 105 -18.12 -14.40 37.51
N VAL A 106 -19.34 -13.85 37.66
CA VAL A 106 -20.12 -13.27 36.55
C VAL A 106 -19.50 -11.97 36.05
N TYR A 107 -18.98 -11.13 36.95
CA TYR A 107 -18.27 -9.90 36.56
C TYR A 107 -16.98 -10.21 35.81
N SER A 108 -16.20 -11.18 36.29
CA SER A 108 -14.97 -11.64 35.64
C SER A 108 -15.24 -12.11 34.21
N ILE A 109 -16.25 -12.96 34.02
CA ILE A 109 -16.66 -13.46 32.70
C ILE A 109 -17.07 -12.30 31.78
N TYR A 110 -17.90 -11.37 32.26
CA TYR A 110 -18.34 -10.21 31.46
C TYR A 110 -17.16 -9.34 31.01
N SER A 111 -16.20 -9.09 31.91
CA SER A 111 -15.00 -8.31 31.59
C SER A 111 -14.13 -9.01 30.53
N GLN A 112 -14.05 -10.34 30.56
CA GLN A 112 -13.35 -11.14 29.55
C GLN A 112 -14.05 -11.05 28.19
N ILE A 113 -15.38 -11.17 28.14
CA ILE A 113 -16.16 -10.99 26.89
C ILE A 113 -15.94 -9.60 26.29
N GLN A 114 -15.98 -8.55 27.12
CA GLN A 114 -15.70 -7.19 26.66
C GLN A 114 -14.27 -7.05 26.11
N SER A 115 -13.29 -7.62 26.81
CA SER A 115 -11.89 -7.61 26.37
C SER A 115 -11.73 -8.30 25.01
N ILE A 116 -12.33 -9.49 24.84
CA ILE A 116 -12.26 -10.25 23.57
C ILE A 116 -12.94 -9.48 22.45
N SER A 117 -14.12 -8.90 22.69
CA SER A 117 -14.81 -8.07 21.69
C SER A 117 -13.96 -6.87 21.26
N SER A 118 -13.28 -6.23 22.20
CA SER A 118 -12.34 -5.14 21.92
C SER A 118 -11.16 -5.64 21.10
N SER A 119 -10.56 -6.78 21.48
CA SER A 119 -9.44 -7.39 20.76
C SER A 119 -9.82 -7.82 19.34
N MET A 120 -11.00 -8.39 19.12
CA MET A 120 -11.52 -8.73 17.79
C MET A 120 -11.66 -7.47 16.92
N THR A 121 -12.22 -6.40 17.49
CA THR A 121 -12.39 -5.12 16.78
C THR A 121 -11.04 -4.53 16.38
N GLN A 122 -10.07 -4.54 17.30
CA GLN A 122 -8.71 -4.09 17.03
C GLN A 122 -8.02 -4.97 15.97
N ASN A 123 -8.24 -6.28 16.01
CA ASN A 123 -7.67 -7.22 15.06
C ASN A 123 -8.17 -6.94 13.63
N ARG A 124 -9.49 -6.72 13.47
CA ARG A 124 -10.07 -6.31 12.18
C ARG A 124 -9.47 -5.00 11.66
N TYR A 125 -9.31 -3.99 12.51
CA TYR A 125 -8.64 -2.75 12.08
C TYR A 125 -7.18 -2.98 11.71
N THR A 126 -6.49 -3.90 12.39
CA THR A 126 -5.12 -4.27 12.05
C THR A 126 -5.09 -4.90 10.65
N GLU A 127 -6.02 -5.81 10.35
CA GLU A 127 -6.18 -6.41 9.02
C GLU A 127 -6.37 -5.36 7.92
N GLU A 128 -7.34 -4.46 8.09
CA GLU A 128 -7.65 -3.40 7.13
C GLU A 128 -6.44 -2.47 6.92
N ILE A 129 -5.73 -2.09 7.98
CA ILE A 129 -4.53 -1.26 7.89
C ILE A 129 -3.40 -2.00 7.16
N THR A 130 -3.20 -3.29 7.43
CA THR A 130 -2.19 -4.10 6.74
C THR A 130 -2.51 -4.19 5.25
N LYS A 131 -3.75 -4.45 4.86
CA LYS A 131 -4.20 -4.47 3.45
C LYS A 131 -3.97 -3.13 2.76
N LEU A 132 -4.39 -2.02 3.37
CA LEU A 132 -4.13 -0.67 2.84
C LEU A 132 -2.64 -0.36 2.70
N THR A 133 -1.81 -0.88 3.62
CA THR A 133 -0.36 -0.71 3.56
C THR A 133 0.23 -1.49 2.39
N LEU A 134 -0.23 -2.72 2.16
CA LEU A 134 0.17 -3.53 0.99
C LEU A 134 -0.26 -2.87 -0.30
N GLU A 135 -1.52 -2.46 -0.41
CA GLU A 135 -2.07 -1.72 -1.56
C GLU A 135 -1.20 -0.50 -1.91
N SER A 136 -0.92 0.34 -0.91
CA SER A 136 -0.05 1.52 -1.07
C SER A 136 1.38 1.14 -1.50
N THR A 137 1.91 0.03 -0.99
CA THR A 137 3.26 -0.46 -1.32
C THR A 137 3.32 -0.96 -2.77
N VAL A 138 2.36 -1.78 -3.19
CA VAL A 138 2.23 -2.27 -4.58
C VAL A 138 2.09 -1.09 -5.53
N LYS A 139 1.22 -0.12 -5.22
CA LYS A 139 1.04 1.09 -6.03
C LYS A 139 2.33 1.92 -6.15
N SER A 140 3.11 2.00 -5.07
CA SER A 140 4.40 2.68 -5.08
C SER A 140 5.39 1.98 -6.01
N TYR A 141 5.48 0.65 -5.98
CA TYR A 141 6.34 -0.12 -6.89
C TYR A 141 5.93 0.08 -8.35
N PHE A 142 4.64 -0.06 -8.67
CA PHE A 142 4.12 0.20 -10.02
C PHE A 142 4.53 1.58 -10.53
N THR A 143 4.30 2.62 -9.72
CA THR A 143 4.61 4.00 -10.12
C THR A 143 6.10 4.21 -10.30
N SER A 144 6.92 3.64 -9.40
CA SER A 144 8.37 3.79 -9.40
C SER A 144 9.00 3.07 -10.60
N ILE A 145 8.68 1.80 -10.80
CA ILE A 145 9.19 0.99 -11.92
C ILE A 145 8.83 1.64 -13.27
N LEU A 146 7.55 2.00 -13.48
CA LEU A 146 7.11 2.63 -14.74
C LEU A 146 7.81 3.98 -14.98
N SER A 147 8.05 4.75 -13.92
CA SER A 147 8.81 6.01 -13.99
C SER A 147 10.28 5.78 -14.35
N ASP A 148 10.90 4.76 -13.77
CA ASP A 148 12.30 4.42 -14.00
C ASP A 148 12.50 3.83 -15.39
N GLU A 149 11.58 3.00 -15.88
CA GLU A 149 11.56 2.52 -17.27
C GLU A 149 11.44 3.65 -18.29
N SER A 150 10.57 4.63 -18.04
CA SER A 150 10.47 5.84 -18.86
C SER A 150 11.77 6.65 -18.85
N SER A 151 12.40 6.77 -17.68
CA SER A 151 13.71 7.43 -17.53
C SER A 151 14.81 6.68 -18.27
N LEU A 152 14.79 5.34 -18.25
CA LEU A 152 15.69 4.48 -19.00
C LEU A 152 15.52 4.65 -20.51
N GLU A 153 14.28 4.74 -21.01
CA GLU A 153 14.00 4.99 -22.42
C GLU A 153 14.62 6.32 -22.88
N VAL A 154 14.47 7.37 -22.07
CA VAL A 154 15.09 8.68 -22.35
C VAL A 154 16.62 8.58 -22.33
N ALA A 155 17.20 7.91 -21.34
CA ALA A 155 18.65 7.72 -21.24
C ALA A 155 19.22 6.94 -22.45
N LYS A 156 18.51 5.90 -22.91
CA LYS A 156 18.87 5.13 -24.11
C LYS A 156 18.90 6.01 -25.36
N LYS A 157 17.88 6.86 -25.55
CA LYS A 157 17.83 7.82 -26.65
C LYS A 157 18.96 8.85 -26.56
N GLU A 158 19.28 9.34 -25.36
CA GLU A 158 20.41 10.25 -25.16
C GLU A 158 21.74 9.59 -25.53
N ALA A 159 21.98 8.35 -25.07
CA ALA A 159 23.18 7.60 -25.41
C ALA A 159 23.33 7.38 -26.92
N GLU A 160 22.23 7.15 -27.64
CA GLU A 160 22.22 7.05 -29.11
C GLU A 160 22.59 8.37 -29.79
N VAL A 161 22.08 9.49 -29.29
CA VAL A 161 22.46 10.84 -29.79
C VAL A 161 23.95 11.09 -29.56
N LYS A 162 24.46 10.80 -28.36
CA LYS A 162 25.89 10.96 -28.03
C LYS A 162 26.78 10.05 -28.88
N LYS A 163 26.35 8.82 -29.13
CA LYS A 163 27.03 7.89 -30.05
C LYS A 163 27.15 8.50 -31.45
N THR A 164 26.05 9.06 -31.97
CA THR A 164 26.04 9.70 -33.28
C THR A 164 26.97 10.91 -33.34
N GLN A 165 26.97 11.74 -32.29
CA GLN A 165 27.88 12.89 -32.17
C GLN A 165 29.35 12.45 -32.16
N TYR A 166 29.69 11.40 -31.41
CA TYR A 166 31.04 10.84 -31.38
C TYR A 166 31.49 10.31 -32.75
N LEU A 167 30.65 9.57 -33.47
CA LEU A 167 30.95 9.07 -34.81
C LEU A 167 31.16 10.21 -35.84
N GLN A 168 30.32 11.24 -35.77
CA GLN A 168 30.53 12.46 -36.57
C GLN A 168 31.82 13.17 -36.16
N GLY A 169 32.12 13.23 -34.87
CA GLY A 169 33.36 13.76 -34.32
C GLY A 169 34.59 13.04 -34.88
N GLN A 170 34.59 11.71 -34.91
CA GLN A 170 35.68 10.92 -35.51
C GLN A 170 35.90 11.30 -36.98
N THR A 171 34.83 11.49 -37.74
CA THR A 171 34.91 11.88 -39.15
C THR A 171 35.49 13.29 -39.29
N LYS A 172 34.99 14.25 -38.50
CA LYS A 172 35.47 15.63 -38.48
C LYS A 172 36.95 15.72 -38.05
N ASN A 173 37.37 14.93 -37.08
CA ASN A 173 38.75 14.88 -36.61
C ASN A 173 39.69 14.35 -37.71
N LYS A 174 39.30 13.26 -38.40
CA LYS A 174 40.04 12.73 -39.56
C LYS A 174 40.21 13.76 -40.68
N MET A 175 39.25 14.68 -40.81
CA MET A 175 39.29 15.79 -41.77
C MET A 175 40.05 17.02 -41.24
N GLY A 176 40.57 16.99 -40.01
CA GLY A 176 41.26 18.12 -39.37
C GLY A 176 40.33 19.25 -38.92
N LEU A 177 39.02 19.00 -38.82
CA LEU A 177 38.01 20.01 -38.47
C LEU A 177 37.79 20.16 -36.96
N ILE A 178 38.19 19.18 -36.17
CA ILE A 178 38.16 19.24 -34.69
C ILE A 178 39.46 18.67 -34.12
N SER A 179 39.83 19.10 -32.91
CA SER A 179 41.01 18.59 -32.23
C SER A 179 40.80 17.19 -31.63
N ASP A 180 41.91 16.51 -31.32
CA ASP A 180 41.85 15.23 -30.59
C ASP A 180 41.26 15.41 -29.18
N TYR A 181 41.42 16.60 -28.60
CA TYR A 181 40.82 16.95 -27.31
C TYR A 181 39.29 16.99 -27.41
N ASP A 182 38.75 17.65 -28.44
CA ASP A 182 37.30 17.71 -28.68
C ASP A 182 36.74 16.32 -28.96
N LEU A 183 37.46 15.51 -29.76
CA LEU A 183 37.06 14.12 -30.03
C LEU A 183 37.02 13.28 -28.75
N ARG A 184 38.02 13.42 -27.87
CA ARG A 184 38.06 12.69 -26.59
C ARG A 184 36.97 13.15 -25.62
N THR A 185 36.56 14.41 -25.70
CA THR A 185 35.40 14.92 -24.95
C THR A 185 34.13 14.21 -25.41
N LEU A 186 33.89 14.13 -26.73
CA LEU A 186 32.74 13.40 -27.29
C LEU A 186 32.76 11.91 -26.93
N GLU A 187 33.94 11.28 -26.89
CA GLU A 187 34.09 9.90 -26.45
C GLU A 187 33.69 9.72 -24.97
N THR A 188 34.13 10.65 -24.12
CA THR A 188 33.84 10.62 -22.68
C THR A 188 32.36 10.84 -22.42
N ASP A 189 31.73 11.81 -23.10
CA ASP A 189 30.29 12.05 -23.05
C ASP A 189 29.49 10.79 -23.45
N TYR A 190 29.90 10.13 -24.54
CA TYR A 190 29.24 8.90 -25.00
C TYR A 190 29.37 7.77 -23.97
N LYS A 191 30.57 7.52 -23.44
CA LYS A 191 30.78 6.49 -22.41
C LYS A 191 29.95 6.77 -21.16
N THR A 192 29.95 8.01 -20.70
CA THR A 192 29.16 8.42 -19.53
C THR A 192 27.67 8.17 -19.75
N ALA A 193 27.14 8.44 -20.95
CA ALA A 193 25.75 8.16 -21.27
C ALA A 193 25.44 6.65 -21.29
N VAL A 194 26.36 5.80 -21.78
CA VAL A 194 26.22 4.35 -21.73
C VAL A 194 26.26 3.82 -20.30
N ASP A 195 27.22 4.29 -19.49
CA ASP A 195 27.34 3.90 -18.09
C ASP A 195 26.08 4.27 -17.28
N ASN A 196 25.45 5.41 -17.63
CA ASN A 196 24.18 5.83 -17.03
C ASN A 196 23.02 4.88 -17.40
N VAL A 197 22.94 4.43 -18.66
CA VAL A 197 21.95 3.44 -19.10
C VAL A 197 22.11 2.13 -18.33
N GLU A 198 23.34 1.59 -18.25
CA GLU A 198 23.62 0.35 -17.52
C GLU A 198 23.28 0.46 -16.03
N THR A 199 23.55 1.62 -15.43
CA THR A 199 23.21 1.89 -14.03
C THR A 199 21.69 1.88 -13.81
N LEU A 200 20.92 2.49 -14.72
CA LEU A 200 19.46 2.49 -14.65
C LEU A 200 18.88 1.08 -14.86
N GLU A 201 19.40 0.33 -15.84
CA GLU A 201 18.97 -1.06 -16.09
C GLU A 201 19.14 -1.93 -14.84
N ARG A 202 20.33 -1.88 -14.20
CA ARG A 202 20.58 -2.62 -12.95
C ARG A 202 19.65 -2.18 -11.82
N THR A 203 19.37 -0.88 -11.72
CA THR A 203 18.50 -0.34 -10.66
C THR A 203 17.07 -0.85 -10.83
N ILE A 204 16.56 -0.83 -12.07
CA ILE A 204 15.24 -1.35 -12.42
C ILE A 204 15.17 -2.86 -12.16
N GLU A 205 16.18 -3.63 -12.54
CA GLU A 205 16.24 -5.08 -12.26
C GLU A 205 16.24 -5.40 -10.75
N GLU A 206 16.89 -4.56 -9.93
CA GLU A 206 16.89 -4.69 -8.47
C GLU A 206 15.51 -4.34 -7.88
N GLU A 207 14.81 -3.36 -8.47
CA GLU A 207 13.46 -2.99 -8.08
C GLU A 207 12.44 -4.07 -8.43
N TYR A 208 12.50 -4.63 -9.65
CA TYR A 208 11.68 -5.79 -10.04
C TYR A 208 11.92 -6.99 -9.11
N ARG A 209 13.17 -7.28 -8.74
CA ARG A 209 13.46 -8.35 -7.77
C ARG A 209 12.85 -8.09 -6.39
N SER A 210 12.95 -6.85 -5.90
CA SER A 210 12.35 -6.47 -4.62
C SER A 210 10.83 -6.57 -4.67
N PHE A 211 10.24 -6.22 -5.81
CA PHE A 211 8.82 -6.35 -6.04
C PHE A 211 8.39 -7.82 -6.13
N ASN A 212 9.13 -8.68 -6.84
CA ASN A 212 8.89 -10.12 -6.89
C ASN A 212 8.87 -10.77 -5.50
N GLN A 213 9.77 -10.34 -4.61
CA GLN A 213 9.80 -10.80 -3.22
C GLN A 213 8.55 -10.39 -2.44
N LEU A 214 8.02 -9.18 -2.67
CA LEU A 214 6.75 -8.75 -2.09
C LEU A 214 5.59 -9.65 -2.57
N LEU A 215 5.56 -9.96 -3.87
CA LEU A 215 4.53 -10.77 -4.50
C LEU A 215 4.65 -12.28 -4.21
N GLY A 216 5.75 -12.73 -3.60
CA GLY A 216 5.98 -14.15 -3.34
C GLY A 216 6.27 -14.98 -4.59
N ILE A 217 6.68 -14.33 -5.70
CA ILE A 217 7.05 -14.99 -6.95
C ILE A 217 8.57 -15.12 -7.07
N SER A 218 9.05 -15.84 -8.08
CA SER A 218 10.49 -16.02 -8.30
C SER A 218 11.15 -14.69 -8.65
N ASP A 219 12.33 -14.41 -8.07
CA ASP A 219 13.12 -13.19 -8.30
C ASP A 219 13.38 -12.94 -9.79
N ASP A 220 13.58 -14.00 -10.58
CA ASP A 220 13.88 -13.94 -12.02
C ASP A 220 12.62 -13.95 -12.92
N THR A 221 11.42 -13.73 -12.36
CA THR A 221 10.20 -13.71 -13.17
C THR A 221 10.13 -12.45 -14.01
N GLU A 222 9.97 -12.61 -15.32
CA GLU A 222 9.79 -11.51 -16.27
C GLU A 222 8.30 -11.32 -16.59
N TYR A 223 7.83 -10.08 -16.51
CA TYR A 223 6.47 -9.67 -16.87
C TYR A 223 6.47 -8.20 -17.31
N GLU A 224 5.38 -7.78 -17.94
CA GLU A 224 5.11 -6.39 -18.28
C GLU A 224 4.06 -5.83 -17.32
N LEU A 225 4.34 -4.67 -16.71
CA LEU A 225 3.40 -4.00 -15.82
C LEU A 225 2.33 -3.29 -16.64
N VAL A 226 1.06 -3.64 -16.38
CA VAL A 226 -0.09 -2.94 -16.97
C VAL A 226 -0.77 -2.13 -15.87
N TYR A 227 -0.71 -0.80 -16.01
CA TYR A 227 -1.30 0.12 -15.04
C TYR A 227 -2.26 1.10 -15.70
N ASP A 228 -3.53 0.72 -15.73
CA ASP A 228 -4.63 1.56 -16.20
C ASP A 228 -5.00 2.58 -15.11
N ILE A 229 -4.24 3.67 -15.03
CA ILE A 229 -4.65 4.80 -14.19
C ILE A 229 -5.68 5.62 -14.96
N GLU A 230 -6.97 5.39 -14.71
CA GLU A 230 -7.96 6.41 -15.01
C GLU A 230 -7.70 7.63 -14.12
N TYR A 231 -7.24 8.73 -14.72
CA TYR A 231 -7.09 10.00 -14.03
C TYR A 231 -8.46 10.50 -13.57
N THR A 232 -8.75 10.36 -12.28
CA THR A 232 -9.87 11.07 -11.64
C THR A 232 -9.35 12.42 -11.14
N PRO A 233 -9.61 13.55 -11.84
CA PRO A 233 -9.21 14.85 -11.35
C PRO A 233 -9.79 15.09 -9.96
N TYR A 234 -8.97 15.61 -9.04
CA TYR A 234 -9.46 16.10 -7.77
C TYR A 234 -10.45 17.23 -8.01
N ASP A 235 -11.72 17.00 -7.66
CA ASP A 235 -12.71 18.07 -7.60
C ASP A 235 -12.30 19.06 -6.51
N TYR A 236 -11.65 20.14 -6.94
CA TYR A 236 -11.53 21.33 -6.11
C TYR A 236 -12.94 21.90 -5.93
N PHE A 237 -13.63 21.49 -4.87
CA PHE A 237 -14.77 22.25 -4.36
C PHE A 237 -14.25 23.64 -4.03
N LEU A 238 -14.51 24.57 -4.95
CA LEU A 238 -14.31 25.99 -4.76
C LEU A 238 -15.15 26.41 -3.54
N LEU A 239 -14.52 26.49 -2.38
CA LEU A 239 -15.03 27.24 -1.23
C LEU A 239 -14.98 28.74 -1.57
N GLY A 240 -15.90 29.19 -2.40
CA GLY A 240 -16.36 30.56 -2.54
C GLY A 240 -17.90 30.50 -2.60
N THR A 241 -18.68 31.24 -1.82
CA THR A 241 -18.52 32.56 -1.24
C THR A 241 -19.55 32.70 -0.11
N LEU A 242 -19.15 33.26 1.04
CA LEU A 242 -20.06 33.83 2.05
C LEU A 242 -20.02 35.36 1.92
#